data_AF-F3ZSV2-F1
#
_entry.id   AF-F3ZSV2-F1
#
_cell.length_a   1.000
_cell.length_b   1.000
_cell.length_c   1.000
_cell.angle_alpha   90.00
_cell.angle_beta   90.00
_cell.angle_gamma   90.00
#
_symmetry.space_group_name_H-M   'P 1'
#
loop_
_entity.id
_entity.type
_entity.pdbx_description
1 polymer ?
#
loop_
_entity_poly.entity_id
_entity_poly.type
_entity_poly.pdbx_seq_one_letter_code
_entity_poly.pdbx_strand_id
1 'polypeptide(L)'
;MYCKNHTNRASVAHCEKCGDALCQECAGTHKEVLCDKCVQKANGEFIIAEIIIAVFCIAFITISLYIKKNYFMPHSNDFNVFYLIFFFICIFLSGMYLSYRYILREIKVYIPINNVQSLIVALVMCPFLGLIYMPYFCVKHFYSLAFTCFIYMHNMLKLYRKSKDYN
;
A
#
# COMPACT_ATOMS: atom_id res chain seq x y z
N MET A 1 -22.93 -16.50 -23.43
CA MET A 1 -23.01 -16.46 -21.95
C MET A 1 -24.17 -15.55 -21.56
N TYR A 2 -24.81 -15.82 -20.43
CA TYR A 2 -25.99 -15.06 -19.97
C TYR A 2 -25.62 -14.17 -18.79
N CYS A 3 -26.38 -13.08 -18.60
CA CYS A 3 -26.15 -12.17 -17.49
C CYS A 3 -26.36 -12.87 -16.14
N LYS A 4 -25.48 -12.60 -15.18
CA LYS A 4 -25.55 -13.12 -13.81
C LYS A 4 -26.86 -12.78 -13.10
N ASN A 5 -27.37 -11.57 -13.30
CA ASN A 5 -28.62 -11.11 -12.70
C ASN A 5 -29.85 -11.47 -13.56
N HIS A 6 -29.65 -11.72 -14.86
CA HIS A 6 -30.72 -12.01 -15.81
C HIS A 6 -30.33 -13.18 -16.70
N THR A 7 -30.71 -14.39 -16.31
CA THR A 7 -30.41 -15.63 -17.05
C THR A 7 -31.00 -15.66 -18.46
N ASN A 8 -32.03 -14.84 -18.74
CA ASN A 8 -32.68 -14.75 -20.05
C ASN A 8 -32.07 -13.70 -20.99
N ARG A 9 -31.02 -12.98 -20.58
CA ARG A 9 -30.43 -11.90 -21.38
C ARG A 9 -28.97 -12.19 -21.72
N ALA A 10 -28.59 -11.93 -22.98
CA ALA A 10 -27.21 -12.07 -23.42
C ALA A 10 -26.30 -11.07 -22.70
N SER A 11 -25.09 -11.52 -22.35
CA SER A 11 -24.08 -10.66 -21.74
C SER A 11 -23.36 -9.81 -22.78
N VAL A 12 -23.07 -8.56 -22.42
CA VAL A 12 -22.35 -7.58 -23.26
C VAL A 12 -21.01 -7.21 -22.62
N ALA A 13 -20.89 -7.30 -21.29
CA ALA A 13 -19.68 -7.02 -20.54
C ALA A 13 -19.31 -8.19 -19.62
N HIS A 14 -18.01 -8.38 -19.39
CA HIS A 14 -17.48 -9.41 -18.50
C HIS A 14 -16.46 -8.79 -17.55
N CYS A 15 -16.52 -9.15 -16.27
CA CYS A 15 -15.52 -8.72 -15.29
C CYS A 15 -14.24 -9.54 -15.45
N GLU A 16 -13.10 -8.90 -15.70
CA GLU A 16 -11.81 -9.58 -15.92
C GLU A 16 -11.33 -10.41 -14.70
N LYS A 17 -11.71 -10.03 -13.47
CA LYS A 17 -11.26 -10.72 -12.26
C LYS A 17 -12.10 -11.93 -11.86
N CYS A 18 -13.43 -11.84 -11.96
CA CYS A 18 -14.33 -12.90 -11.51
C CYS A 18 -15.00 -13.65 -12.66
N GLY A 19 -14.88 -13.18 -13.90
CA GLY A 19 -15.56 -13.75 -15.06
C GLY A 19 -17.08 -13.52 -15.08
N ASP A 20 -17.63 -12.73 -14.14
CA ASP A 20 -19.06 -12.45 -14.09
C ASP A 20 -19.50 -11.69 -15.36
N ALA A 21 -20.55 -12.20 -15.99
CA ALA A 21 -21.11 -11.66 -17.22
C ALA A 21 -22.33 -10.76 -16.92
N LEU A 22 -22.39 -9.57 -17.51
CA LEU A 22 -23.43 -8.55 -17.27
C LEU A 22 -24.12 -8.18 -18.59
N CYS A 23 -25.44 -8.01 -18.57
CA CYS A 23 -26.21 -7.47 -19.70
C CYS A 23 -26.04 -5.94 -19.78
N GLN A 24 -26.42 -5.34 -20.91
CA GLN A 24 -26.24 -3.92 -21.20
C GLN A 24 -26.80 -2.97 -20.12
N GLU A 25 -27.99 -3.28 -19.58
CA GLU A 25 -28.57 -2.49 -18.47
C GLU A 25 -27.74 -2.56 -17.18
N CYS A 26 -27.30 -3.75 -16.78
CA CYS A 26 -26.50 -3.91 -15.57
C CYS A 26 -25.08 -3.35 -15.75
N ALA A 27 -24.52 -3.43 -16.96
CA ALA A 27 -23.24 -2.81 -17.29
C ALA A 27 -23.33 -1.28 -17.25
N GLY A 28 -24.45 -0.70 -17.69
CA GLY A 28 -24.65 0.76 -17.69
C GLY A 28 -24.71 1.39 -16.30
N THR A 29 -25.03 0.62 -15.26
CA THR A 29 -24.98 1.06 -13.86
C THR A 29 -23.57 1.01 -13.25
N HIS A 30 -22.64 0.24 -13.83
CA HIS A 30 -21.27 0.17 -13.34
C HIS A 30 -20.39 1.18 -14.07
N LYS A 31 -19.77 2.08 -13.32
CA LYS A 31 -18.90 3.15 -13.85
C LYS A 31 -17.48 2.64 -14.16
N GLU A 32 -17.12 1.47 -13.64
CA GLU A 32 -15.79 0.88 -13.70
C GLU A 32 -15.82 -0.47 -14.43
N VAL A 33 -14.69 -0.88 -15.00
CA VAL A 33 -14.51 -2.15 -15.73
C VAL A 33 -14.65 -3.38 -14.80
N LEU A 34 -14.57 -3.17 -13.48
CA LEU A 34 -14.63 -4.20 -12.45
C LEU A 34 -16.01 -4.22 -11.78
N CYS A 35 -16.44 -5.42 -11.37
CA CYS A 35 -17.66 -5.61 -10.59
C CYS A 35 -17.57 -4.94 -9.21
N ASP A 36 -18.66 -4.41 -8.65
CA ASP A 36 -18.63 -3.72 -7.33
C ASP A 36 -18.00 -4.58 -6.22
N LYS A 37 -18.27 -5.89 -6.22
CA LYS A 37 -17.66 -6.84 -5.26
C LYS A 37 -16.14 -6.96 -5.46
N CYS A 38 -15.69 -6.91 -6.70
CA CYS A 38 -14.30 -6.99 -7.10
C CYS A 38 -13.55 -5.71 -6.73
N VAL A 39 -14.20 -4.55 -6.93
CA VAL A 39 -13.72 -3.23 -6.53
C VAL A 39 -13.63 -3.15 -5.01
N GLN A 40 -14.68 -3.56 -4.28
CA GLN A 40 -14.67 -3.58 -2.82
C GLN A 40 -13.58 -4.49 -2.25
N LYS A 41 -13.38 -5.68 -2.84
CA LYS A 41 -12.31 -6.58 -2.41
C LYS A 41 -10.92 -5.98 -2.67
N ALA A 42 -10.69 -5.41 -3.86
CA ALA A 42 -9.43 -4.74 -4.18
C ALA A 42 -9.16 -3.53 -3.27
N ASN A 43 -10.20 -2.75 -2.96
CA ASN A 43 -10.10 -1.60 -2.06
C ASN A 43 -9.86 -2.03 -0.61
N GLY A 44 -10.49 -3.11 -0.14
CA GLY A 44 -10.27 -3.66 1.20
C GLY A 44 -8.84 -4.16 1.41
N GLU A 45 -8.29 -4.90 0.43
CA GLU A 45 -6.88 -5.34 0.46
C GLU A 45 -5.91 -4.15 0.46
N PHE A 46 -6.21 -3.09 -0.30
CA PHE A 46 -5.41 -1.87 -0.32
C PHE A 46 -5.44 -1.11 1.02
N ILE A 47 -6.61 -1.03 1.66
CA ILE A 47 -6.77 -0.37 2.97
C ILE A 47 -5.99 -1.12 4.06
N ILE A 48 -6.06 -2.45 4.09
CA ILE A 48 -5.30 -3.27 5.06
C ILE A 48 -3.80 -3.05 4.88
N ALA A 49 -3.32 -3.02 3.63
CA ALA A 49 -1.92 -2.76 3.34
C ALA A 49 -1.47 -1.36 3.81
N GLU A 50 -2.26 -0.32 3.55
CA GLU A 50 -1.96 1.05 4.03
C GLU A 50 -1.98 1.14 5.56
N ILE A 51 -2.89 0.43 6.25
CA ILE A 51 -2.93 0.38 7.72
C ILE A 51 -1.67 -0.30 8.26
N ILE A 52 -1.25 -1.43 7.68
CA ILE A 52 -0.03 -2.14 8.08
C ILE A 52 1.18 -1.21 7.92
N ILE A 53 1.28 -0.52 6.77
CA ILE A 53 2.36 0.44 6.50
C ILE A 53 2.33 1.58 7.54
N ALA A 54 1.16 2.13 7.85
CA ALA A 54 1.02 3.19 8.84
C ALA A 54 1.49 2.76 10.24
N VAL A 55 1.15 1.53 10.68
CA VAL A 55 1.64 0.96 11.94
C VAL A 55 3.16 0.84 11.94
N PHE A 56 3.75 0.38 10.83
CA PHE A 56 5.20 0.32 10.65
C PHE A 56 5.85 1.72 10.73
N CYS A 57 5.25 2.73 10.11
CA CYS A 57 5.75 4.11 10.17
C CYS A 57 5.70 4.69 11.59
N ILE A 58 4.60 4.44 12.33
CA ILE A 58 4.48 4.87 13.72
C ILE A 58 5.53 4.18 14.60
N ALA A 59 5.72 2.86 14.44
CA ALA A 59 6.76 2.11 15.14
C ALA A 59 8.15 2.69 14.85
N PHE A 60 8.45 3.02 13.59
CA PHE A 60 9.73 3.63 13.22
C PHE A 60 9.96 4.99 13.92
N ILE A 61 8.94 5.84 13.97
CA ILE A 61 9.02 7.16 14.63
C ILE A 61 9.21 6.99 16.13
N THR A 62 8.43 6.14 16.80
CA THR A 62 8.55 5.92 18.25
C THR A 62 9.90 5.33 18.62
N ILE A 63 10.43 4.41 17.81
CA ILE A 63 11.76 3.82 17.98
C ILE A 63 12.85 4.88 17.80
N SER A 64 12.76 5.72 16.77
CA SER A 64 13.73 6.80 16.54
C SER A 64 13.78 7.78 17.71
N LEU A 65 12.62 8.12 18.28
CA LEU A 65 12.52 8.97 19.48
C LEU A 65 13.05 8.28 20.74
N TYR A 66 12.81 6.97 20.88
CA TYR A 66 13.31 6.16 21.99
C TYR A 66 14.84 6.04 21.96
N ILE A 67 15.42 5.74 20.80
CA ILE A 67 16.88 5.72 20.58
C ILE A 67 17.47 7.09 20.94
N LYS A 68 16.88 8.19 20.45
CA LYS A 68 17.35 9.55 20.78
C LYS A 68 17.33 9.82 22.29
N LYS A 69 16.33 9.32 23.01
CA LYS A 69 16.17 9.51 24.46
C LYS A 69 17.15 8.65 25.27
N ASN A 70 17.32 7.38 24.90
CA ASN A 70 18.14 6.41 25.66
C ASN A 70 19.64 6.47 25.34
N TYR A 71 20.03 6.90 24.13
CA TYR A 71 21.45 7.19 23.87
C TYR A 71 21.94 8.41 24.66
N PHE A 72 21.03 9.27 25.14
CA PHE A 72 21.34 10.36 26.07
C PHE A 72 21.27 9.95 27.56
N MET A 73 20.63 8.83 27.91
CA MET A 73 20.54 8.29 29.27
C MET A 73 20.57 6.75 29.25
N PRO A 74 21.72 6.11 29.57
CA PRO A 74 21.92 4.69 29.37
C PRO A 74 21.30 3.91 30.53
N HIS A 75 20.06 3.45 30.37
CA HIS A 75 19.52 2.41 31.24
C HIS A 75 18.89 1.30 30.40
N SER A 76 19.35 0.06 30.65
CA SER A 76 19.01 -1.23 30.04
C SER A 76 19.60 -1.54 28.65
N ASN A 77 20.39 -2.62 28.56
CA ASN A 77 21.14 -3.00 27.34
C ASN A 77 20.34 -3.88 26.38
N ASP A 78 19.45 -4.74 26.87
CA ASP A 78 18.84 -5.78 26.00
C ASP A 78 17.67 -5.24 25.15
N PHE A 79 16.87 -4.34 25.72
CA PHE A 79 15.72 -3.75 25.02
C PHE A 79 16.18 -2.85 23.86
N ASN A 80 17.33 -2.18 24.00
CA ASN A 80 17.88 -1.28 22.98
C ASN A 80 18.38 -2.03 21.72
N VAL A 81 18.91 -3.25 21.84
CA VAL A 81 19.45 -4.01 20.71
C VAL A 81 18.35 -4.46 19.75
N PHE A 82 17.22 -4.93 20.28
CA PHE A 82 16.08 -5.37 19.46
C PHE A 82 15.54 -4.23 18.58
N TYR A 83 15.37 -3.04 19.17
CA TYR A 83 14.89 -1.87 18.42
C TYR A 83 15.88 -1.36 17.39
N LEU A 84 17.17 -1.46 17.67
CA LEU A 84 18.23 -1.09 16.73
C LEU A 84 18.22 -2.02 15.51
N ILE A 85 18.11 -3.33 15.75
CA ILE A 85 17.97 -4.33 14.68
C ILE A 85 16.71 -4.07 13.86
N PHE A 86 15.57 -3.82 14.50
CA PHE A 86 14.33 -3.49 13.81
C PHE A 86 14.46 -2.23 12.95
N PHE A 87 15.11 -1.19 13.46
CA PHE A 87 15.39 0.05 12.73
C PHE A 87 16.23 -0.20 11.46
N PHE A 88 17.30 -1.01 11.56
CA PHE A 88 18.10 -1.40 10.40
C PHE A 88 17.31 -2.22 9.38
N ILE A 89 16.45 -3.14 9.84
CA ILE A 89 15.57 -3.91 8.96
C ILE A 89 14.61 -2.98 8.19
N CYS A 90 13.99 -2.00 8.87
CA CYS A 90 13.10 -1.03 8.22
C CYS A 90 13.82 -0.18 7.17
N ILE A 91 15.04 0.28 7.47
CA ILE A 91 15.88 1.02 6.50
C ILE A 91 16.21 0.13 5.30
N PHE A 92 16.61 -1.12 5.54
CA PHE A 92 16.99 -2.03 4.48
C PHE A 92 15.80 -2.38 3.57
N LEU A 93 14.64 -2.72 4.15
CA LEU A 93 13.43 -3.03 3.38
C LEU A 93 12.91 -1.83 2.57
N SER A 94 12.97 -0.62 3.13
CA SER A 94 12.57 0.59 2.40
C SER A 94 13.54 0.92 1.26
N GLY A 95 14.85 0.76 1.48
CA GLY A 95 15.87 0.89 0.44
C GLY A 95 15.74 -0.15 -0.67
N MET A 96 15.43 -1.40 -0.32
CA MET A 96 15.11 -2.46 -1.28
C MET A 96 13.85 -2.16 -2.09
N TYR A 97 12.79 -1.68 -1.44
CA TYR A 97 11.55 -1.31 -2.13
C TYR A 97 11.79 -0.20 -3.17
N LEU A 98 12.55 0.83 -2.79
CA LEU A 98 12.87 1.93 -3.69
C LEU A 98 13.78 1.47 -4.82
N SER A 99 14.86 0.74 -4.53
CA SER A 99 15.77 0.24 -5.55
C SER A 99 15.05 -0.68 -6.53
N TYR A 100 14.20 -1.61 -6.06
CA TYR A 100 13.37 -2.44 -6.94
C TYR A 100 12.44 -1.61 -7.83
N ARG A 101 11.71 -0.63 -7.26
CA ARG A 101 10.83 0.28 -8.01
C ARG A 101 11.60 1.13 -9.03
N TYR A 102 12.76 1.66 -8.65
CA TYR A 102 13.57 2.55 -9.47
C TYR A 102 14.27 1.78 -10.61
N ILE A 103 14.84 0.62 -10.29
CA ILE A 103 15.42 -0.30 -11.28
C ILE A 103 14.36 -0.77 -12.28
N LEU A 104 13.12 -1.04 -11.85
CA LEU A 104 12.06 -1.48 -12.78
C LEU A 104 11.38 -0.35 -13.57
N ARG A 105 11.36 0.90 -13.09
CA ARG A 105 10.63 2.01 -13.75
C ARG A 105 11.50 2.92 -14.61
N GLU A 106 12.61 3.39 -14.08
CA GLU A 106 13.40 4.45 -14.73
C GLU A 106 14.48 3.87 -15.64
N ILE A 107 14.95 2.68 -15.28
CA ILE A 107 16.09 2.07 -15.91
C ILE A 107 15.60 0.80 -16.62
N LYS A 108 15.18 0.90 -17.90
CA LYS A 108 15.11 -0.26 -18.82
C LYS A 108 16.48 -0.89 -19.09
N VAL A 109 17.44 -0.76 -18.17
CA VAL A 109 18.70 -1.47 -18.22
C VAL A 109 18.40 -2.83 -17.65
N TYR A 110 18.43 -3.78 -18.58
CA TYR A 110 18.81 -5.15 -18.31
C TYR A 110 20.12 -5.10 -17.51
N ILE A 111 20.06 -4.98 -16.18
CA ILE A 111 21.21 -5.29 -15.34
C ILE A 111 21.25 -6.80 -15.40
N PRO A 112 22.22 -7.42 -16.10
CA PRO A 112 22.32 -8.87 -16.06
C PRO A 112 22.57 -9.24 -14.59
N ILE A 113 21.55 -9.79 -13.95
CA ILE A 113 21.57 -10.28 -12.55
C ILE A 113 22.76 -11.24 -12.33
N ASN A 114 23.32 -11.78 -13.41
CA ASN A 114 24.50 -12.62 -13.44
C ASN A 114 25.80 -11.94 -12.95
N ASN A 115 25.87 -10.60 -12.86
CA ASN A 115 27.09 -9.93 -12.42
C ASN A 115 27.04 -9.60 -10.92
N VAL A 116 27.63 -10.47 -10.10
CA VAL A 116 27.74 -10.38 -8.63
C VAL A 116 28.15 -8.98 -8.15
N GLN A 117 28.98 -8.27 -8.92
CA GLN A 117 29.40 -6.90 -8.63
C GLN A 117 28.23 -5.89 -8.57
N SER A 118 27.27 -5.96 -9.50
CA SER A 118 26.10 -5.08 -9.49
C SER A 118 25.18 -5.35 -8.31
N LEU A 119 25.09 -6.62 -7.87
CA LEU A 119 24.31 -7.01 -6.71
C LEU A 119 24.95 -6.51 -5.42
N ILE A 120 26.28 -6.56 -5.31
CA ILE A 120 27.02 -5.99 -4.16
C ILE A 120 26.83 -4.48 -4.09
N VAL A 121 26.98 -3.76 -5.21
CA VAL A 121 26.78 -2.30 -5.24
C VAL A 121 25.34 -1.94 -4.84
N ALA A 122 24.34 -2.68 -5.33
CA ALA A 122 22.95 -2.47 -4.92
C ALA A 122 22.74 -2.74 -3.43
N LEU A 123 23.30 -3.83 -2.89
CA LEU A 123 23.21 -4.19 -1.48
C LEU A 123 23.82 -3.12 -0.57
N VAL A 124 24.97 -2.56 -0.98
CA VAL A 124 25.68 -1.49 -0.23
C VAL A 124 24.92 -0.17 -0.32
N MET A 125 24.33 0.16 -1.47
CA MET A 125 23.59 1.42 -1.65
C MET A 125 22.20 1.39 -1.01
N CYS A 126 21.59 0.22 -0.84
CA CYS A 126 20.27 0.03 -0.21
C CYS A 126 20.13 0.75 1.15
N PRO A 127 21.01 0.58 2.14
CA PRO A 127 20.87 1.24 3.44
C PRO A 127 20.95 2.77 3.34
N PHE A 128 21.79 3.33 2.46
CA PHE A 128 21.91 4.78 2.29
C PHE A 128 20.66 5.38 1.63
N LEU A 129 20.18 4.73 0.57
CA LEU A 129 18.93 5.11 -0.09
C LEU A 129 17.74 4.96 0.86
N GLY A 130 17.71 3.88 1.62
CA GLY A 130 16.72 3.62 2.66
C GLY A 130 16.68 4.74 3.70
N LEU A 131 17.83 5.16 4.22
CA LEU A 131 17.91 6.19 5.26
C LEU A 131 17.34 7.55 4.82
N ILE A 132 17.57 7.94 3.55
CA ILE A 132 17.03 9.17 2.97
C ILE A 132 15.54 9.00 2.62
N TYR A 133 15.16 7.84 2.09
CA TYR A 133 13.80 7.60 1.58
C TYR A 133 12.80 7.28 2.69
N MET A 134 13.20 6.64 3.77
CA MET A 134 12.33 6.26 4.90
C MET A 134 11.49 7.44 5.43
N PRO A 135 12.06 8.62 5.75
CA PRO A 135 11.25 9.76 6.22
C PRO A 135 10.24 10.23 5.16
N TYR A 136 10.64 10.29 3.88
CA TYR A 136 9.72 10.62 2.79
C TYR A 136 8.61 9.57 2.64
N PHE A 137 8.95 8.28 2.74
CA PHE A 137 8.02 7.15 2.66
C PHE A 137 6.97 7.21 3.78
N CYS A 138 7.41 7.46 5.02
CA CYS A 138 6.52 7.67 6.16
C CYS A 138 5.54 8.81 5.92
N VAL A 139 6.03 9.98 5.50
CA VAL A 139 5.20 11.16 5.24
C VAL A 139 4.19 10.88 4.12
N LYS A 140 4.64 10.31 3.00
CA LYS A 140 3.79 9.99 1.85
C LYS A 140 2.65 9.03 2.23
N HIS A 141 2.95 7.95 2.95
CA HIS A 141 1.94 6.99 3.36
C HIS A 141 0.99 7.55 4.42
N PHE A 142 1.49 8.40 5.32
CA PHE A 142 0.62 9.09 6.29
C PHE A 142 -0.38 10.02 5.60
N TYR A 143 0.05 10.78 4.58
CA TYR A 143 -0.85 11.59 3.76
C TYR A 143 -1.83 10.74 2.94
N SER A 144 -1.38 9.63 2.35
CA SER A 144 -2.23 8.69 1.62
C SER A 144 -3.36 8.13 2.49
N LEU A 145 -3.01 7.70 3.72
CA LEU A 145 -3.96 7.21 4.70
C LEU A 145 -4.96 8.29 5.11
N ALA A 146 -4.47 9.50 5.44
CA ALA A 146 -5.33 10.62 5.83
C ALA A 146 -6.33 10.99 4.73
N PHE A 147 -5.88 11.01 3.48
CA PHE A 147 -6.73 11.26 2.31
C PHE A 147 -7.77 10.15 2.09
N THR A 148 -7.37 8.89 2.24
CA THR A 148 -8.27 7.74 2.11
C THR A 148 -9.33 7.73 3.22
N CYS A 149 -8.94 8.01 4.47
CA CYS A 149 -9.86 8.18 5.59
C CYS A 149 -10.84 9.34 5.36
N PHE A 150 -10.36 10.47 4.81
CA PHE A 150 -11.21 11.61 4.48
C PHE A 150 -12.27 11.25 3.43
N ILE A 151 -11.87 10.56 2.34
CA ILE A 151 -12.81 10.07 1.32
C ILE A 151 -13.82 9.11 1.92
N TYR A 152 -13.36 8.18 2.77
CA TYR A 152 -14.24 7.19 3.40
C TYR A 152 -15.27 7.86 4.33
N MET A 153 -14.83 8.80 5.16
CA MET A 153 -15.72 9.62 6.00
C MET A 153 -16.75 10.39 5.17
N HIS A 154 -16.31 11.02 4.07
CA HIS A 154 -17.18 11.79 3.19
C HIS A 154 -18.24 10.90 2.51
N ASN A 155 -17.86 9.70 2.08
CA ASN A 155 -18.78 8.73 1.49
C ASN A 155 -19.78 8.17 2.51
N MET A 156 -19.35 7.88 3.75
CA MET A 156 -20.23 7.46 4.84
C MET A 156 -21.25 8.56 5.19
N LEU A 157 -20.82 9.83 5.22
CA LEU A 157 -21.72 10.96 5.46
C LEU A 157 -22.76 11.14 4.34
N LYS A 158 -22.39 10.88 3.08
CA LYS A 158 -23.35 10.87 1.96
C LYS A 158 -24.38 9.76 2.10
N LEU A 159 -23.96 8.56 2.48
CA LEU A 159 -24.87 7.43 2.69
C LEU A 159 -25.83 7.70 3.86
N TYR A 160 -25.32 8.27 4.95
CA TYR A 160 -26.13 8.65 6.11
C TYR A 160 -27.15 9.75 5.79
N ARG A 161 -26.79 10.77 5.00
CA ARG A 161 -27.76 11.77 4.52
C ARG A 161 -28.83 11.12 3.65
N LYS A 162 -28.41 10.27 2.70
CA LYS A 162 -29.33 9.60 1.79
C LYS A 162 -30.32 8.72 2.55
N SER A 163 -29.91 8.00 3.60
CA SER A 163 -30.85 7.22 4.44
C SER A 163 -31.81 8.08 5.25
N LYS A 164 -31.43 9.33 5.57
CA LYS A 164 -32.28 10.26 6.32
C LYS A 164 -33.34 10.91 5.44
N ASP A 165 -33.09 11.03 4.14
CA ASP A 165 -34.06 11.57 3.16
C ASP A 165 -35.15 10.54 2.74
N TYR A 166 -35.00 9.26 3.12
CA TYR A 166 -35.99 8.20 2.85
C TYR A 166 -36.90 7.87 4.06
N ASN A 167 -36.73 8.56 5.18
CA ASN A 167 -37.60 8.50 6.37
C ASN A 167 -38.32 9.84 6.56
#